data_AF-A2I5Y5-F1
#
_entry.id   AF-A2I5Y5-F1
#
_cell.length_a   1.000
_cell.length_b   1.000
_cell.length_c   1.000
_cell.angle_alpha   90.00
_cell.angle_beta   90.00
_cell.angle_gamma   90.00
#
_symmetry.space_group_name_H-M   'P 1'
#
loop_
_entity.id
_entity.type
_entity.pdbx_description
1 polymer ?
#
loop_
_entity_poly.entity_id
_entity_poly.type
_entity_poly.pdbx_seq_one_letter_code
_entity_poly.pdbx_strand_id
1 'polypeptide(L)'
;EFDLGNALDTTDNVDDVDVHAHIPRLNHKPFHYNIHYHADHDEKVSIRVYLTPVRDENGIKMGIDENRWHAILVDNFWAEVKAGTHNIRRSSFDSSVTIPDRISFDELMRKADEAVNDGLVLALNSGRSCGHPHNLLLPKGNKEGVEFWLNVHVTSGDDAAHSDLHSNDYDGNHGYCGIQGKAYPDKRPMGYPFDRRIPDIRVVKDLPNFFGRVVRVYHKEAH
;
A
#
# COMPACT_ATOMS: atom_id res chain seq x y z
N GLU A 1 5.43 -13.75 -15.89
CA GLU A 1 6.44 -14.73 -16.33
C GLU A 1 7.74 -14.45 -15.58
N PHE A 2 8.55 -15.47 -15.33
CA PHE A 2 9.90 -15.30 -14.78
C PHE A 2 10.82 -16.42 -15.27
N ASP A 3 12.09 -16.09 -15.41
CA ASP A 3 13.15 -16.98 -15.89
C ASP A 3 13.46 -18.11 -14.89
N LEU A 4 13.72 -19.30 -15.43
CA LEU A 4 14.14 -20.50 -14.72
C LEU A 4 15.56 -20.94 -15.06
N GLY A 5 16.29 -20.22 -15.92
CA GLY A 5 17.65 -20.57 -16.36
C GLY A 5 18.59 -20.81 -15.18
N ASN A 6 18.52 -19.95 -14.15
CA ASN A 6 19.31 -20.07 -12.92
C ASN A 6 18.99 -21.31 -12.06
N ALA A 7 17.94 -22.07 -12.38
CA ALA A 7 17.59 -23.31 -11.69
C ALA A 7 18.03 -24.57 -12.45
N LEU A 8 18.59 -24.41 -13.66
CA LEU A 8 19.04 -25.51 -14.52
C LEU A 8 20.55 -25.71 -14.39
N ASP A 9 21.01 -26.94 -14.57
CA ASP A 9 22.44 -27.25 -14.63
C ASP A 9 23.01 -26.75 -15.97
N THR A 10 24.07 -25.95 -15.90
CA THR A 10 24.82 -25.46 -17.06
C THR A 10 26.07 -26.30 -17.31
N THR A 11 26.45 -26.53 -18.57
CA THR A 11 27.68 -27.26 -18.93
C THR A 11 28.52 -26.46 -19.92
N ASP A 12 29.84 -26.52 -19.79
CA ASP A 12 30.75 -25.86 -20.72
C ASP A 12 30.51 -26.37 -22.16
N ASN A 13 30.43 -25.44 -23.11
CA ASN A 13 30.17 -25.68 -24.54
C ASN A 13 28.74 -26.13 -24.89
N VAL A 14 27.77 -25.89 -24.00
CA VAL A 14 26.34 -25.97 -24.31
C VAL A 14 25.76 -24.58 -24.18
N ASP A 15 25.05 -24.13 -25.23
CA ASP A 15 24.37 -22.84 -25.21
C ASP A 15 23.21 -22.86 -24.20
N ASP A 16 23.03 -21.74 -23.48
CA ASP A 16 21.89 -21.56 -22.60
C ASP A 16 20.59 -21.59 -23.40
N VAL A 17 19.57 -22.20 -22.81
CA VAL A 17 18.22 -22.26 -23.39
C VAL A 17 17.26 -21.42 -22.59
N ASP A 18 16.36 -20.76 -23.30
CA ASP A 18 15.37 -19.89 -22.68
C ASP A 18 14.23 -20.71 -22.06
N VAL A 19 14.12 -20.69 -20.73
CA VAL A 19 13.13 -21.48 -19.98
C VAL A 19 12.41 -20.60 -18.98
N HIS A 20 11.11 -20.44 -19.18
CA HIS A 20 10.29 -19.53 -18.41
C HIS A 20 9.10 -20.22 -17.73
N ALA A 21 8.68 -19.69 -16.58
CA ALA A 21 7.42 -20.03 -15.92
C ALA A 21 6.38 -18.92 -16.04
N HIS A 22 5.17 -19.27 -16.49
CA HIS A 22 4.01 -18.38 -16.48
C HIS A 22 3.09 -18.67 -15.30
N ILE A 23 2.88 -17.67 -14.43
CA ILE A 23 1.98 -17.76 -13.28
C ILE A 23 0.87 -16.71 -13.40
N PRO A 24 -0.41 -17.11 -13.41
CA PRO A 24 -1.52 -16.18 -13.26
C PRO A 24 -1.46 -15.50 -11.88
N ARG A 25 -1.42 -14.17 -11.86
CA ARG A 25 -1.35 -13.37 -10.63
C ARG A 25 -2.61 -12.52 -10.49
N LEU A 26 -3.16 -12.47 -9.28
CA LEU A 26 -4.23 -11.52 -8.96
C LEU A 26 -3.72 -10.09 -9.22
N ASN A 27 -4.61 -9.20 -9.69
CA ASN A 27 -4.30 -7.79 -9.85
C ASN A 27 -5.57 -6.95 -9.64
N HIS A 28 -5.42 -5.64 -9.52
CA HIS A 28 -6.53 -4.70 -9.45
C HIS A 28 -6.37 -3.57 -10.47
N LYS A 29 -7.48 -2.90 -10.79
CA LYS A 29 -7.41 -1.66 -11.59
C LYS A 29 -6.87 -0.52 -10.73
N PRO A 30 -6.15 0.46 -11.32
CA PRO A 30 -5.78 1.68 -10.62
C PRO A 30 -7.00 2.41 -10.06
N PHE A 31 -6.88 2.98 -8.87
CA PHE A 31 -7.92 3.79 -8.25
C PHE A 31 -7.31 4.98 -7.50
N HIS A 32 -8.17 5.92 -7.10
CA HIS A 32 -7.75 7.07 -6.29
C HIS A 32 -8.66 7.23 -5.08
N TYR A 33 -8.08 7.63 -3.96
CA TYR A 33 -8.83 8.23 -2.87
C TYR A 33 -9.08 9.71 -3.21
N ASN A 34 -10.32 10.17 -3.06
CA ASN A 34 -10.66 11.58 -3.07
C ASN A 34 -11.18 11.94 -1.68
N ILE A 35 -10.29 12.46 -0.84
CA ILE A 35 -10.58 12.81 0.55
C ILE A 35 -10.96 14.28 0.59
N HIS A 36 -12.25 14.56 0.73
CA HIS A 36 -12.76 15.90 0.93
C HIS A 36 -12.66 16.25 2.41
N TYR A 37 -12.04 17.39 2.73
CA TYR A 37 -11.82 17.80 4.11
C TYR A 37 -12.19 19.27 4.30
N HIS A 38 -12.48 19.61 5.56
CA HIS A 38 -12.52 20.98 6.04
C HIS A 38 -11.52 21.11 7.19
N ALA A 39 -10.68 22.14 7.17
CA ALA A 39 -9.74 22.44 8.25
C ALA A 39 -9.93 23.87 8.74
N ASP A 40 -9.89 24.06 10.06
CA ASP A 40 -10.06 25.39 10.67
C ASP A 40 -8.82 26.29 10.50
N HIS A 41 -7.65 25.68 10.29
CA HIS A 41 -6.37 26.33 10.08
C HIS A 41 -5.46 25.47 9.21
N ASP A 42 -4.36 26.05 8.74
CA ASP A 42 -3.31 25.30 8.07
C ASP A 42 -2.63 24.36 9.06
N GLU A 43 -2.55 23.06 8.75
CA GLU A 43 -1.95 22.05 9.62
C GLU A 43 -1.22 20.98 8.81
N LYS A 44 -0.29 20.27 9.44
CA LYS A 44 0.20 18.97 8.95
C LYS A 44 -0.64 17.88 9.57
N VAL A 45 -0.96 16.84 8.81
CA VAL A 45 -1.76 15.71 9.27
C VAL A 45 -1.14 14.37 8.86
N SER A 46 -1.44 13.34 9.63
CA SER A 46 -1.15 11.94 9.29
C SER A 46 -2.46 11.25 8.92
N ILE A 47 -2.52 10.59 7.77
CA ILE A 47 -3.73 10.00 7.20
C ILE A 47 -3.53 8.49 7.07
N ARG A 48 -4.38 7.71 7.75
CA ARG A 48 -4.36 6.25 7.74
C ARG A 48 -5.63 5.73 7.07
N VAL A 49 -5.46 4.86 6.09
CA VAL A 49 -6.54 4.28 5.30
C VAL A 49 -6.55 2.77 5.53
N TYR A 50 -7.65 2.25 6.06
CA TYR A 50 -7.85 0.82 6.21
C TYR A 50 -9.06 0.33 5.41
N LEU A 51 -9.04 -0.99 5.16
CA LEU A 51 -10.15 -1.73 4.64
C LEU A 51 -10.49 -2.85 5.62
N THR A 52 -11.75 -2.99 5.99
CA THR A 52 -12.23 -4.08 6.86
C THR A 52 -13.42 -4.78 6.21
N PRO A 53 -13.54 -6.12 6.24
CA PRO A 53 -14.74 -6.80 5.76
C PRO A 53 -15.99 -6.34 6.54
N VAL A 54 -17.15 -6.25 5.90
CA VAL A 54 -18.40 -5.86 6.62
C VAL A 54 -19.06 -7.06 7.30
N ARG A 55 -18.90 -8.24 6.70
CA ARG A 55 -19.51 -9.51 7.13
C ARG A 55 -18.47 -10.62 7.15
N ASP A 56 -18.69 -11.61 8.00
CA ASP A 56 -17.94 -12.87 8.01
C ASP A 56 -18.36 -13.77 6.83
N GLU A 57 -17.78 -14.98 6.74
CA GLU A 57 -18.08 -15.97 5.71
C GLU A 57 -19.51 -16.54 5.79
N ASN A 58 -20.17 -16.43 6.95
CA ASN A 58 -21.56 -16.85 7.17
C ASN A 58 -22.56 -15.72 6.86
N GLY A 59 -22.07 -14.55 6.45
CA GLY A 59 -22.88 -13.37 6.14
C GLY A 59 -23.32 -12.58 7.39
N ILE A 60 -22.78 -12.89 8.56
CA ILE A 60 -23.06 -12.18 9.82
C ILE A 60 -22.27 -10.87 9.83
N LYS A 61 -22.95 -9.77 10.18
CA LYS A 61 -22.30 -8.46 10.28
C LYS A 61 -21.39 -8.45 11.52
N MET A 62 -20.11 -8.19 11.31
CA MET A 62 -19.13 -8.15 12.41
C MET A 62 -19.25 -6.87 13.22
N GLY A 63 -19.12 -7.00 14.54
CA GLY A 63 -18.98 -5.87 15.46
C GLY A 63 -17.63 -5.19 15.27
N ILE A 64 -17.51 -3.89 15.58
CA ILE A 64 -16.26 -3.15 15.37
C ILE A 64 -15.09 -3.70 16.21
N ASP A 65 -15.35 -4.18 17.44
CA ASP A 65 -14.30 -4.71 18.32
C ASP A 65 -13.65 -6.00 17.79
N GLU A 66 -14.40 -6.79 17.03
CA GLU A 66 -13.92 -7.97 16.31
C GLU A 66 -13.28 -7.54 14.99
N ASN A 67 -14.01 -6.74 14.21
CA ASN A 67 -13.62 -6.33 12.86
C ASN A 67 -12.31 -5.53 12.81
N ARG A 68 -11.93 -4.85 13.91
CA ARG A 68 -10.64 -4.15 14.03
C ARG A 68 -9.44 -5.06 13.76
N TRP A 69 -9.53 -6.35 14.09
CA TRP A 69 -8.44 -7.31 13.87
C TRP A 69 -8.40 -7.87 12.44
N HIS A 70 -9.45 -7.60 11.66
CA HIS A 70 -9.55 -7.90 10.23
C HIS A 70 -9.21 -6.67 9.36
N ALA A 71 -8.79 -5.56 9.97
CA ALA A 71 -8.39 -4.37 9.25
C ALA A 71 -7.06 -4.59 8.53
N ILE A 72 -7.05 -4.34 7.22
CA ILE A 72 -5.82 -4.26 6.43
C ILE A 72 -5.46 -2.80 6.22
N LEU A 73 -4.19 -2.44 6.47
CA LEU A 73 -3.68 -1.12 6.13
C LEU A 73 -3.53 -1.06 4.61
N VAL A 74 -4.19 -0.08 3.99
CA VAL A 74 -4.12 0.16 2.55
C VAL A 74 -3.21 1.36 2.26
N ASP A 75 -3.10 2.29 3.21
CA ASP A 75 -2.23 3.45 3.08
C ASP A 75 -1.97 4.15 4.42
N ASN A 76 -0.82 4.78 4.54
CA ASN A 76 -0.44 5.70 5.61
C ASN A 76 0.44 6.79 5.01
N PHE A 77 0.05 8.06 5.12
CA PHE A 77 0.81 9.15 4.53
C PHE A 77 0.59 10.47 5.25
N TRP A 78 1.48 11.43 5.03
CA TRP A 78 1.41 12.75 5.61
C TRP A 78 1.05 13.78 4.56
N ALA A 79 0.29 14.79 4.96
CA ALA A 79 -0.12 15.88 4.08
C ALA A 79 -0.11 17.22 4.83
N GLU A 80 0.09 18.30 4.08
CA GLU A 80 -0.28 19.64 4.54
C GLU A 80 -1.71 19.93 4.12
N VAL A 81 -2.56 20.30 5.08
CA VAL A 81 -3.92 20.77 4.85
C VAL A 81 -3.98 22.27 5.01
N LYS A 82 -4.82 22.91 4.20
CA LYS A 82 -5.05 24.37 4.24
C LYS A 82 -6.39 24.67 4.87
N ALA A 83 -6.47 25.81 5.55
CA ALA A 83 -7.72 26.28 6.11
C ALA A 83 -8.84 26.35 5.04
N GLY A 84 -10.05 26.01 5.43
CA GLY A 84 -11.21 25.91 4.55
C GLY A 84 -11.43 24.50 3.98
N THR A 85 -12.21 24.42 2.90
CA THR A 85 -12.65 23.15 2.31
C THR A 85 -11.87 22.84 1.05
N HIS A 86 -11.16 21.70 1.05
CA HIS A 86 -10.34 21.26 -0.08
C HIS A 86 -10.45 19.75 -0.29
N ASN A 87 -9.66 19.23 -1.23
CA ASN A 87 -9.56 17.81 -1.53
C ASN A 87 -8.12 17.33 -1.59
N ILE A 88 -7.86 16.15 -1.03
CA ILE A 88 -6.64 15.39 -1.28
C ILE A 88 -7.00 14.27 -2.25
N ARG A 89 -6.27 14.21 -3.36
CA ARG A 89 -6.36 13.10 -4.31
C ARG A 89 -5.08 12.28 -4.24
N ARG A 90 -5.20 10.98 -3.95
CA ARG A 90 -4.05 10.07 -3.81
C ARG A 90 -4.24 8.80 -4.65
N SER A 91 -3.22 8.43 -5.42
CA SER A 91 -3.24 7.26 -6.29
C SER A 91 -3.03 5.99 -5.49
N SER A 92 -3.62 4.86 -5.92
CA SER A 92 -3.28 3.55 -5.37
C SER A 92 -1.79 3.22 -5.50
N PHE A 93 -1.13 3.71 -6.56
CA PHE A 93 0.30 3.50 -6.80
C PHE A 93 1.21 4.24 -5.82
N ASP A 94 0.69 5.23 -5.09
CA ASP A 94 1.44 5.97 -4.07
C ASP A 94 1.35 5.28 -2.70
N SER A 95 0.64 4.14 -2.61
CA SER A 95 0.35 3.45 -1.35
C SER A 95 1.61 3.11 -0.57
N SER A 96 1.66 3.53 0.70
CA SER A 96 2.84 3.35 1.54
C SER A 96 3.12 1.91 1.97
N VAL A 97 2.23 0.97 1.65
CA VAL A 97 2.37 -0.44 2.03
C VAL A 97 2.87 -1.30 0.87
N THR A 98 2.83 -0.78 -0.37
CA THR A 98 3.12 -1.60 -1.56
C THR A 98 4.40 -1.24 -2.29
N ILE A 99 4.93 -2.21 -3.02
CA ILE A 99 6.00 -2.01 -4.01
C ILE A 99 5.52 -2.51 -5.37
N PRO A 100 6.04 -1.94 -6.48
CA PRO A 100 5.81 -2.47 -7.81
C PRO A 100 6.43 -3.86 -7.95
N ASP A 101 6.16 -4.50 -9.09
CA ASP A 101 6.86 -5.73 -9.46
C ASP A 101 8.36 -5.50 -9.57
N ARG A 102 9.11 -6.55 -9.25
CA ARG A 102 10.58 -6.51 -9.30
C ARG A 102 11.04 -6.51 -10.75
N ILE A 103 12.10 -5.76 -11.01
CA ILE A 103 12.87 -5.86 -12.26
C ILE A 103 13.39 -7.30 -12.36
N SER A 104 13.29 -7.90 -13.55
CA SER A 104 13.82 -9.26 -13.77
C SER A 104 15.34 -9.28 -13.68
N PHE A 105 15.92 -10.45 -13.47
CA PHE A 105 17.38 -10.59 -13.40
C PHE A 105 18.04 -10.18 -14.72
N ASP A 106 17.48 -10.59 -15.87
CA ASP A 106 18.02 -10.23 -17.19
C ASP A 106 17.92 -8.74 -17.47
N GLU A 107 16.82 -8.09 -17.07
CA GLU A 107 16.69 -6.64 -17.22
C GLU A 107 17.70 -5.90 -16.33
N LEU A 108 17.96 -6.42 -15.12
CA LEU A 108 18.97 -5.88 -14.22
C LEU A 108 20.38 -6.01 -14.83
N MET A 109 20.73 -7.20 -15.35
CA MET A 109 22.00 -7.47 -16.02
C MET A 109 22.18 -6.55 -17.23
N ARG A 110 21.20 -6.51 -18.13
CA ARG A 110 21.23 -5.65 -19.33
C ARG A 110 21.44 -4.18 -18.96
N LYS A 111 20.72 -3.66 -17.96
CA LYS A 111 20.87 -2.27 -17.52
C LYS A 111 22.25 -1.99 -16.93
N ALA A 112 22.82 -2.95 -16.19
CA ALA A 112 24.15 -2.83 -15.63
C ALA A 112 25.23 -2.83 -16.73
N ASP A 113 25.13 -3.74 -17.69
CA ASP A 113 26.07 -3.85 -18.81
C ASP A 113 26.03 -2.60 -19.70
N GLU A 114 24.84 -2.09 -20.01
CA GLU A 114 24.67 -0.82 -20.75
C GLU A 114 25.34 0.34 -20.02
N ALA A 115 25.14 0.47 -18.71
CA ALA A 115 25.75 1.52 -17.92
C ALA A 115 27.30 1.43 -17.91
N VAL A 116 27.85 0.23 -17.82
CA VAL A 116 29.31 0.00 -17.87
C VAL A 116 29.87 0.35 -19.25
N ASN A 117 29.23 -0.11 -20.32
CA ASN A 117 29.70 0.09 -21.70
C ASN A 117 29.68 1.57 -22.10
N ASP A 118 28.65 2.30 -21.67
CA ASP A 118 28.48 3.71 -22.01
C ASP A 118 29.17 4.66 -21.01
N GLY A 119 29.81 4.13 -19.96
CA GLY A 119 30.43 4.92 -18.89
C GLY A 119 29.42 5.76 -18.10
N LEU A 120 28.17 5.29 -18.00
CA LEU A 120 27.06 5.97 -17.34
C LEU A 120 26.88 5.48 -15.90
N VAL A 121 26.29 6.33 -15.06
CA VAL A 121 25.84 5.93 -13.73
C VAL A 121 24.56 5.10 -13.87
N LEU A 122 24.56 3.89 -13.32
CA LEU A 122 23.38 3.03 -13.26
C LEU A 122 22.32 3.63 -12.34
N ALA A 123 21.33 4.32 -12.93
CA ALA A 123 20.19 4.86 -12.22
C ALA A 123 19.09 3.79 -12.04
N LEU A 124 19.27 2.89 -11.08
CA LEU A 124 18.22 1.96 -10.66
C LEU A 124 17.37 2.60 -9.57
N ASN A 125 16.20 3.10 -9.95
CA ASN A 125 15.13 3.39 -9.00
C ASN A 125 14.26 2.15 -8.80
N SER A 126 14.87 1.02 -8.42
CA SER A 126 14.18 -0.27 -8.31
C SER A 126 13.28 -0.40 -7.07
N GLY A 127 13.16 0.66 -6.27
CA GLY A 127 12.54 0.59 -4.95
C GLY A 127 13.26 -0.42 -4.06
N ARG A 128 12.81 -0.58 -2.81
CA ARG A 128 13.32 -1.66 -1.96
C ARG A 128 12.53 -2.94 -2.21
N SER A 129 13.17 -4.09 -2.00
CA SER A 129 12.51 -5.39 -2.17
C SER A 129 11.53 -5.74 -1.05
N CYS A 130 11.52 -4.97 0.05
CA CYS A 130 10.53 -5.09 1.12
C CYS A 130 9.30 -4.25 0.75
N GLY A 131 8.13 -4.87 0.83
CA GLY A 131 6.84 -4.23 0.62
C GLY A 131 5.82 -5.26 0.19
N HIS A 132 4.54 -4.95 0.39
CA HIS A 132 3.47 -5.81 -0.11
C HIS A 132 3.38 -5.68 -1.64
N PRO A 133 3.17 -6.76 -2.41
CA PRO A 133 3.05 -6.64 -3.85
C PRO A 133 1.87 -5.74 -4.24
N HIS A 134 2.09 -4.74 -5.10
CA HIS A 134 1.05 -3.78 -5.48
C HIS A 134 -0.20 -4.47 -6.04
N ASN A 135 0.00 -5.52 -6.85
CA ASN A 135 -1.09 -6.32 -7.42
C ASN A 135 -1.99 -7.00 -6.37
N LEU A 136 -1.56 -7.05 -5.10
CA LEU A 136 -2.29 -7.61 -3.96
C LEU A 136 -2.75 -6.55 -2.94
N LEU A 137 -2.73 -5.25 -3.28
CA LEU A 137 -3.20 -4.18 -2.40
C LEU A 137 -4.64 -4.39 -1.92
N LEU A 138 -5.50 -4.91 -2.81
CA LEU A 138 -6.89 -5.21 -2.51
C LEU A 138 -7.13 -6.72 -2.37
N PRO A 139 -7.99 -7.15 -1.44
CA PRO A 139 -8.51 -8.51 -1.43
C PRO A 139 -9.18 -8.87 -2.76
N LYS A 140 -9.22 -10.16 -3.10
CA LYS A 140 -9.77 -10.64 -4.38
C LYS A 140 -11.22 -10.20 -4.64
N GLY A 141 -12.05 -10.19 -3.60
CA GLY A 141 -13.51 -10.06 -3.74
C GLY A 141 -14.13 -11.28 -4.43
N ASN A 142 -15.34 -11.12 -4.97
CA ASN A 142 -16.06 -12.13 -5.75
C ASN A 142 -16.84 -11.47 -6.90
N LYS A 143 -17.54 -12.27 -7.72
CA LYS A 143 -18.29 -11.77 -8.88
C LYS A 143 -19.47 -10.89 -8.47
N GLU A 144 -20.11 -11.16 -7.33
CA GLU A 144 -21.23 -10.36 -6.82
C GLU A 144 -20.79 -9.03 -6.16
N GLY A 145 -19.49 -8.90 -5.84
CA GLY A 145 -18.92 -7.81 -5.08
C GLY A 145 -18.96 -8.08 -3.57
N VAL A 146 -17.79 -8.13 -2.93
CA VAL A 146 -17.68 -8.23 -1.47
C VAL A 146 -17.69 -6.83 -0.87
N GLU A 147 -18.51 -6.63 0.16
CA GLU A 147 -18.61 -5.37 0.88
C GLU A 147 -17.47 -5.23 1.90
N PHE A 148 -16.73 -4.14 1.76
CA PHE A 148 -15.71 -3.72 2.71
C PHE A 148 -16.03 -2.32 3.22
N TRP A 149 -15.73 -2.05 4.48
CA TRP A 149 -15.77 -0.71 5.03
C TRP A 149 -14.41 -0.06 4.83
N LEU A 150 -14.36 0.86 3.86
CA LEU A 150 -13.22 1.76 3.67
C LEU A 150 -13.30 2.84 4.74
N ASN A 151 -12.24 2.96 5.54
CA ASN A 151 -12.20 3.89 6.63
C ASN A 151 -10.89 4.70 6.63
N VAL A 152 -11.02 5.98 6.96
CA VAL A 152 -9.96 6.99 6.88
C VAL A 152 -9.91 7.70 8.21
N HIS A 153 -8.72 7.69 8.81
CA HIS A 153 -8.43 8.34 10.08
C HIS A 153 -7.38 9.41 9.84
N VAL A 154 -7.73 10.65 10.17
CA VAL A 154 -6.81 11.79 10.11
C VAL A 154 -6.38 12.11 11.53
N THR A 155 -5.09 12.22 11.79
CA THR A 155 -4.56 12.67 13.08
C THR A 155 -3.57 13.80 12.87
N SER A 156 -3.15 14.42 13.98
CA SER A 156 -2.16 15.50 13.92
C SER A 156 -0.87 15.04 13.23
N GLY A 157 -0.25 15.96 12.51
CA GLY A 157 1.08 15.80 11.92
C GLY A 157 2.17 15.57 12.97
N ASP A 158 1.91 15.89 14.23
CA ASP A 158 2.83 15.59 15.33
C ASP A 158 3.04 14.08 15.56
N ASP A 159 2.17 13.23 15.01
CA ASP A 159 2.38 11.78 14.96
C ASP A 159 3.56 11.40 14.03
N ALA A 160 3.99 12.29 13.12
CA ALA A 160 5.17 12.11 12.29
C ALA A 160 6.45 12.05 13.15
N ALA A 161 7.27 11.01 12.96
CA ALA A 161 8.57 10.87 13.61
C ALA A 161 9.67 11.72 12.94
N HIS A 162 9.49 12.07 11.68
CA HIS A 162 10.41 12.92 10.91
C HIS A 162 9.70 14.17 10.39
N SER A 163 10.38 15.31 10.40
CA SER A 163 9.78 16.62 10.08
C SER A 163 9.42 16.81 8.60
N ASP A 164 10.02 16.03 7.70
CA ASP A 164 9.91 16.18 6.24
C ASP A 164 8.92 15.21 5.57
N LEU A 165 8.21 14.37 6.33
CA LEU A 165 7.34 13.32 5.78
C LEU A 165 6.16 13.80 4.92
N HIS A 166 5.74 15.04 5.10
CA HIS A 166 4.73 15.72 4.26
C HIS A 166 5.24 16.05 2.85
N SER A 167 6.56 16.03 2.65
CA SER A 167 7.24 16.39 1.40
C SER A 167 8.15 15.28 0.85
N ASN A 168 8.41 14.24 1.67
CA ASN A 168 9.33 13.16 1.36
C ASN A 168 8.78 11.83 1.89
N ASP A 169 8.42 10.94 0.98
CA ASP A 169 7.81 9.64 1.32
C ASP A 169 8.83 8.49 1.47
N TYR A 170 10.13 8.79 1.36
CA TYR A 170 11.23 7.84 1.59
C TYR A 170 11.04 6.47 0.90
N ASP A 171 10.81 6.49 -0.41
CA ASP A 171 10.57 5.34 -1.29
C ASP A 171 9.16 4.70 -1.16
N GLY A 172 8.27 5.26 -0.34
CA GLY A 172 6.83 4.96 -0.39
C GLY A 172 6.44 3.55 0.04
N ASN A 173 7.26 2.84 0.81
CA ASN A 173 6.96 1.49 1.32
C ASN A 173 7.07 1.37 2.85
N HIS A 174 7.04 2.51 3.53
CA HIS A 174 7.32 2.62 4.95
C HIS A 174 6.23 2.02 5.85
N GLY A 175 5.02 1.81 5.34
CA GLY A 175 3.86 1.30 6.09
C GLY A 175 4.08 -0.09 6.69
N TYR A 176 4.86 -0.95 6.01
CA TYR A 176 5.28 -2.26 6.54
C TYR A 176 6.80 -2.42 6.70
N CYS A 177 7.60 -1.61 5.99
CA CYS A 177 9.05 -1.80 5.94
C CYS A 177 9.85 -0.68 6.63
N GLY A 178 9.18 0.36 7.14
CA GLY A 178 9.84 1.53 7.71
C GLY A 178 10.75 2.25 6.71
N ILE A 179 11.69 3.03 7.25
CA ILE A 179 12.63 3.81 6.45
C ILE A 179 14.05 3.31 6.71
N GLN A 180 14.79 3.01 5.65
CA GLN A 180 16.15 2.48 5.73
C GLN A 180 17.06 3.50 6.41
N GLY A 181 17.81 3.04 7.41
CA GLY A 181 18.74 3.87 8.17
C GLY A 181 18.09 4.94 9.04
N LYS A 182 16.75 4.92 9.21
CA LYS A 182 16.02 5.88 10.05
C LYS A 182 15.07 5.17 11.01
N ALA A 183 14.62 5.91 12.03
CA ALA A 183 13.54 5.45 12.89
C ALA A 183 12.23 5.26 12.10
N TYR A 184 11.34 4.42 12.61
CA TYR A 184 10.01 4.23 12.03
C TYR A 184 9.24 5.57 11.97
N PRO A 185 8.55 5.91 10.86
CA PRO A 185 8.09 7.27 10.60
C PRO A 185 6.81 7.70 11.35
N ASP A 186 6.13 6.79 12.04
CA ASP A 186 4.90 7.08 12.79
C ASP A 186 5.11 6.80 14.29
N LYS A 187 4.83 7.78 15.14
CA LYS A 187 4.91 7.66 16.61
C LYS A 187 3.76 6.85 17.20
N ARG A 188 2.67 6.64 16.44
CA ARG A 188 1.53 5.83 16.90
C ARG A 188 1.89 4.34 16.90
N PRO A 189 1.23 3.53 17.76
CA PRO A 189 1.31 2.08 17.65
C PRO A 189 0.97 1.60 16.24
N MET A 190 1.69 0.59 15.75
CA MET A 190 1.33 -0.08 14.50
C MET A 190 -0.10 -0.64 14.61
N GLY A 191 -0.93 -0.32 13.62
CA GLY A 191 -2.36 -0.67 13.64
C GLY A 191 -3.27 0.37 14.30
N TYR A 192 -2.76 1.51 14.76
CA TYR A 192 -3.61 2.59 15.29
C TYR A 192 -4.67 3.04 14.26
N PRO A 193 -5.95 3.20 14.66
CA PRO A 193 -6.49 3.10 16.03
C PRO A 193 -7.09 1.72 16.39
N PHE A 194 -6.90 0.71 15.55
CA PHE A 194 -7.45 -0.64 15.73
C PHE A 194 -6.60 -1.55 16.65
N ASP A 195 -5.46 -1.05 17.12
CA ASP A 195 -4.59 -1.71 18.10
C ASP A 195 -5.29 -1.96 19.44
N ARG A 196 -6.28 -1.13 19.79
CA ARG A 196 -7.04 -1.21 21.04
C ARG A 196 -8.47 -1.70 20.83
N ARG A 197 -9.08 -2.19 21.91
CA ARG A 197 -10.50 -2.57 21.92
C ARG A 197 -11.40 -1.37 21.63
N ILE A 198 -12.44 -1.61 20.86
CA ILE A 198 -13.47 -0.63 20.48
C ILE A 198 -14.82 -1.26 20.83
N PRO A 199 -15.25 -1.23 22.11
CA PRO A 199 -16.51 -1.85 22.51
C PRO A 199 -17.73 -1.17 21.88
N ASP A 200 -17.58 0.07 21.42
CA ASP A 200 -18.63 0.87 20.83
C ASP A 200 -18.13 1.65 19.60
N ILE A 201 -18.79 1.45 18.47
CA ILE A 201 -18.43 2.08 17.20
C ILE A 201 -18.57 3.62 17.22
N ARG A 202 -19.41 4.16 18.10
CA ARG A 202 -19.62 5.61 18.27
C ARG A 202 -18.33 6.33 18.66
N VAL A 203 -17.45 5.67 19.41
CA VAL A 203 -16.13 6.19 19.79
C VAL A 203 -15.28 6.55 18.57
N VAL A 204 -15.48 5.86 17.45
CA VAL A 204 -14.77 6.15 16.19
C VAL A 204 -15.62 7.03 15.28
N LYS A 205 -16.90 6.69 15.10
CA LYS A 205 -17.77 7.34 14.11
C LYS A 205 -18.12 8.79 14.41
N ASP A 206 -18.12 9.17 15.68
CA ASP A 206 -18.48 10.53 16.08
C ASP A 206 -17.27 11.48 16.07
N LEU A 207 -16.07 10.98 15.75
CA LEU A 207 -14.87 11.79 15.62
C LEU A 207 -14.94 12.64 14.33
N PRO A 208 -14.68 13.96 14.39
CA PRO A 208 -14.74 14.84 13.22
C PRO A 208 -13.65 14.54 12.18
N ASN A 209 -12.57 13.91 12.62
CA ASN A 209 -11.39 13.52 11.86
C ASN A 209 -11.45 12.03 11.42
N PHE A 210 -12.65 11.46 11.40
CA PHE A 210 -12.93 10.11 10.92
C PHE A 210 -13.91 10.15 9.75
N PHE A 211 -13.67 9.33 8.72
CA PHE A 211 -14.65 9.06 7.69
C PHE A 211 -14.66 7.58 7.33
N GLY A 212 -15.84 6.99 7.15
CA GLY A 212 -15.94 5.61 6.71
C GLY A 212 -17.16 5.37 5.83
N ARG A 213 -16.98 4.60 4.75
CA ARG A 213 -18.06 4.21 3.85
C ARG A 213 -17.91 2.77 3.38
N VAL A 214 -19.02 2.12 3.08
CA VAL A 214 -18.99 0.79 2.47
C VAL A 214 -18.64 0.95 0.98
N VAL A 215 -17.68 0.16 0.52
CA VAL A 215 -17.26 0.00 -0.86
C VAL A 215 -17.37 -1.48 -1.26
N ARG A 216 -17.40 -1.76 -2.56
CA ARG A 216 -17.48 -3.13 -3.07
C ARG A 216 -16.26 -3.45 -3.92
N VAL A 217 -15.68 -4.63 -3.68
CA VAL A 217 -14.57 -5.17 -4.48
C VAL A 217 -15.10 -6.33 -5.31
N TYR A 218 -15.03 -6.16 -6.64
CA TYR A 218 -15.51 -7.12 -7.62
C TYR A 218 -14.34 -7.87 -8.25
N HIS A 219 -14.41 -9.21 -8.22
CA HIS A 219 -13.49 -10.05 -8.97
C HIS A 219 -14.00 -10.24 -10.40
N LYS A 220 -13.16 -9.93 -11.38
CA LYS A 220 -13.39 -10.31 -12.78
C LYS A 220 -12.43 -11.44 -13.10
N GLU A 221 -12.99 -12.58 -13.47
CA GLU A 221 -12.19 -13.65 -14.06
C GLU A 221 -11.64 -13.17 -15.39
N ALA A 222 -10.35 -13.38 -15.60
CA ALA A 222 -9.76 -13.27 -16.93
C ALA A 222 -10.20 -14.52 -17.71
N HIS A 223 -10.91 -14.31 -18.80
CA HIS A 223 -11.08 -15.33 -19.85
C HIS A 223 -9.87 -15.32 -20.76
#